data_AF-G5K586-F1
#
_entry.id   AF-G5K586-F1
#
_cell.length_a   1.000
_cell.length_b   1.000
_cell.length_c   1.000
_cell.angle_alpha   90.00
_cell.angle_beta   90.00
_cell.angle_gamma   90.00
#
_symmetry.space_group_name_H-M   'P 1'
#
loop_
_entity.id
_entity.type
_entity.pdbx_description
1 polymer ?
#
loop_
_entity_poly.entity_id
_entity_poly.type
_entity_poly.pdbx_seq_one_letter_code
_entity_poly.pdbx_strand_id
1 'polypeptide(L)'
;MTILKVSPIFGVLLSIGTFFIGQVLFKKTKGFFLFAPLFVAMILGIATLSATGISFADYNKGGQIISFFLEPATICFAIPLYRKRQVLKDYWLQIIGGHYLRKYCGSLWDLHGVCLI
;
A
#
# COMPACT_ATOMS: atom_id res chain seq x y z
N MET A 1 15.50 -2.76 -30.36
CA MET A 1 15.12 -1.77 -29.31
C MET A 1 13.64 -1.82 -28.92
N THR A 2 13.00 -3.01 -28.96
CA THR A 2 11.56 -3.20 -28.63
C THR A 2 11.29 -4.41 -27.72
N ILE A 3 12.30 -5.25 -27.47
CA ILE A 3 12.18 -6.52 -26.71
C ILE A 3 12.19 -6.31 -25.17
N LEU A 4 12.69 -5.17 -24.69
CA LEU A 4 12.80 -4.88 -23.25
C LEU A 4 11.50 -4.32 -22.62
N LYS A 5 10.52 -3.87 -23.42
CA LYS A 5 9.24 -3.32 -22.92
C LYS A 5 8.13 -4.38 -22.81
N VAL A 6 8.31 -5.56 -23.41
CA VAL A 6 7.29 -6.63 -23.55
C VAL A 6 7.71 -7.86 -22.74
N SER A 7 8.07 -7.66 -21.48
CA SER A 7 8.21 -8.80 -20.59
C SER A 7 7.54 -8.50 -19.26
N PRO A 8 6.59 -9.35 -18.79
CA PRO A 8 5.96 -9.18 -17.48
C PRO A 8 6.98 -9.13 -16.34
N ILE A 9 8.20 -9.63 -16.57
CA ILE A 9 9.35 -9.50 -15.68
C ILE A 9 9.78 -8.05 -15.45
N PHE A 10 9.64 -7.15 -16.42
CA PHE A 10 10.02 -5.73 -16.25
C PHE A 10 9.09 -5.02 -15.25
N GLY A 11 7.79 -5.31 -15.27
CA GLY A 11 6.82 -4.78 -14.30
C GLY A 11 7.12 -5.24 -12.88
N VAL A 12 7.45 -6.53 -12.71
CA VAL A 12 7.86 -7.09 -11.40
C VAL A 12 9.18 -6.48 -10.91
N LEU A 13 10.18 -6.35 -11.78
CA LEU A 13 11.47 -5.74 -11.43
C LEU A 13 11.30 -4.28 -11.01
N LEU A 14 10.41 -3.53 -11.68
CA LEU A 14 10.09 -2.15 -11.35
C LEU A 14 9.46 -2.04 -9.95
N SER A 15 8.44 -2.87 -9.66
CA SER A 15 7.79 -2.87 -8.35
C SER A 15 8.77 -3.26 -7.22
N ILE A 16 9.59 -4.29 -7.44
CA ILE A 16 10.59 -4.72 -6.45
C ILE A 16 11.68 -3.65 -6.28
N GLY A 17 12.16 -3.05 -7.37
CA GLY A 17 13.17 -1.98 -7.33
C GLY A 17 12.67 -0.75 -6.57
N THR A 18 11.45 -0.30 -6.88
CA THR A 18 10.80 0.81 -6.18
C THR A 18 10.56 0.51 -4.71
N PHE A 19 10.14 -0.71 -4.38
CA PHE A 19 9.99 -1.16 -2.99
C PHE A 19 11.32 -1.20 -2.24
N PHE A 20 12.41 -1.63 -2.88
CA PHE A 20 13.74 -1.68 -2.29
C PHE A 20 14.27 -0.28 -1.97
N ILE A 21 14.08 0.66 -2.89
CA ILE A 21 14.40 2.09 -2.69
C ILE A 21 13.56 2.65 -1.53
N GLY A 22 12.26 2.33 -1.48
CA GLY A 22 11.38 2.69 -0.37
C GLY A 22 11.84 2.11 0.97
N GLN A 23 12.33 0.87 1.00
CA GLN A 23 12.86 0.23 2.21
C GLN A 23 14.17 0.85 2.69
N VAL A 24 15.07 1.20 1.78
CA VAL A 24 16.32 1.91 2.11
C VAL A 24 16.01 3.29 2.68
N LEU A 25 15.03 3.98 2.10
CA LEU A 25 14.58 5.28 2.61
C LEU A 25 13.91 5.15 3.99
N PHE A 26 13.08 4.12 4.20
CA PHE A 26 12.47 3.82 5.49
C PHE A 26 13.49 3.55 6.59
N LYS A 27 14.55 2.77 6.29
CA LYS A 27 15.65 2.50 7.22
C LYS A 27 16.41 3.77 7.61
N LYS A 28 16.58 4.72 6.68
CA LYS A 28 17.19 6.01 6.98
C LYS A 28 16.32 6.91 7.86
N THR A 29 14.99 6.78 7.80
CA THR A 29 14.04 7.61 8.55
C THR A 29 13.74 7.12 9.98
N LYS A 30 14.51 6.17 10.53
CA LYS A 30 14.47 5.77 11.96
C LYS A 30 13.06 5.41 12.50
N GLY A 31 12.27 4.64 11.75
CA GLY A 31 11.07 4.01 12.30
C GLY A 31 9.83 4.91 12.45
N PHE A 32 9.75 6.01 11.70
CA PHE A 32 8.52 6.81 11.64
C PHE A 32 7.39 6.01 10.98
N PHE A 33 6.26 5.81 11.68
CA PHE A 33 5.11 5.00 11.23
C PHE A 33 4.53 5.43 9.86
N LEU A 34 4.69 6.70 9.48
CA LEU A 34 4.26 7.22 8.17
C LEU A 34 5.14 6.76 7.00
N PHE A 35 6.37 6.31 7.24
CA PHE A 35 7.26 5.82 6.17
C PHE A 35 7.15 4.31 5.98
N ALA A 36 6.03 3.68 6.35
CA ALA A 36 5.78 2.28 6.04
C ALA A 36 6.23 1.99 4.60
N PRO A 37 7.13 1.01 4.37
CA PRO A 37 7.70 0.75 3.04
C PRO A 37 6.62 0.60 1.96
N LEU A 38 5.44 0.09 2.37
CA LEU A 38 4.24 -0.02 1.55
C LEU A 38 3.74 1.33 1.01
N PHE A 39 3.66 2.36 1.85
CA PHE A 39 3.15 3.68 1.46
C PHE A 39 4.14 4.42 0.56
N VAL A 40 5.43 4.33 0.87
CA VAL A 40 6.51 4.90 0.06
C VAL A 40 6.58 4.23 -1.31
N ALA A 41 6.43 2.90 -1.35
CA ALA A 41 6.38 2.14 -2.60
C ALA A 41 5.14 2.51 -3.45
N MET A 42 4.00 2.83 -2.83
CA MET A 42 2.81 3.28 -3.55
C MET A 42 3.06 4.62 -4.26
N ILE A 43 3.59 5.61 -3.54
CA ILE A 43 3.85 6.95 -4.11
C ILE A 43 4.93 6.87 -5.19
N LEU A 44 6.07 6.22 -4.91
CA LEU A 44 7.12 6.05 -5.91
C LEU A 44 6.66 5.19 -7.08
N GLY A 45 5.81 4.19 -6.85
CA GLY A 45 5.24 3.34 -7.90
C GLY A 45 4.41 4.16 -8.87
N ILE A 46 3.50 5.00 -8.35
CA ILE A 46 2.68 5.91 -9.17
C ILE A 46 3.57 6.92 -9.92
N ALA A 47 4.56 7.52 -9.25
CA ALA A 47 5.46 8.49 -9.88
C ALA A 47 6.29 7.86 -11.01
N THR A 48 6.78 6.63 -10.81
CA THR A 48 7.56 5.91 -11.81
C THR A 48 6.70 5.48 -13.00
N LEU A 49 5.45 5.05 -12.75
CA LEU A 49 4.50 4.73 -13.84
C LEU A 49 4.18 5.98 -14.67
N SER A 50 3.96 7.12 -14.01
CA SER A 50 3.71 8.39 -14.68
C SER A 50 4.92 8.89 -15.48
N ALA A 51 6.15 8.67 -15.00
CA ALA A 51 7.37 9.06 -15.69
C ALA A 51 7.73 8.14 -16.87
N THR A 52 7.42 6.84 -16.77
CA THR A 52 7.79 5.82 -17.78
C THR A 52 6.72 5.64 -18.86
N GLY A 53 5.50 6.15 -18.65
CA GLY A 53 4.40 6.10 -19.63
C GLY A 53 3.94 4.68 -20.00
N ILE A 54 4.23 3.70 -19.14
CA ILE A 54 3.85 2.29 -19.37
C ILE A 54 2.35 2.14 -19.09
N SER A 55 1.64 1.43 -19.97
CA SER A 55 0.22 1.13 -19.77
C SER A 55 0.02 0.34 -18.47
N PHE A 56 -0.99 0.75 -17.68
CA PHE A 56 -1.38 0.06 -16.45
C PHE A 56 -1.64 -1.44 -16.68
N ALA A 57 -2.06 -1.83 -17.88
CA ALA A 57 -2.29 -3.22 -18.27
C ALA A 57 -1.02 -4.08 -18.18
N ASP A 58 0.15 -3.55 -18.56
CA ASP A 58 1.41 -4.30 -18.52
C ASP A 58 2.03 -4.30 -17.11
N TYR A 59 1.80 -3.24 -16.33
CA TYR A 59 2.11 -3.22 -14.90
C TYR A 59 1.28 -4.25 -14.11
N ASN A 60 -0.03 -4.34 -14.42
CA ASN A 60 -0.95 -5.24 -13.73
C ASN A 60 -0.61 -6.72 -13.96
N LYS A 61 -0.03 -7.10 -15.11
CA LYS A 61 0.49 -8.46 -15.36
C LYS A 61 1.59 -8.84 -14.35
N GLY A 62 2.49 -7.91 -14.01
CA GLY A 62 3.50 -8.13 -12.98
C GLY A 62 2.91 -8.10 -11.57
N GLY A 63 1.93 -7.23 -11.34
CA GLY A 63 1.18 -7.13 -10.07
C GLY A 63 0.48 -8.43 -9.68
N GLN A 64 -0.08 -9.18 -10.64
CA GLN A 64 -0.77 -10.45 -10.36
C GLN A 64 0.14 -11.49 -9.69
N ILE A 65 1.42 -11.55 -10.05
CA ILE A 65 2.39 -12.44 -9.42
C ILE A 65 2.56 -12.03 -7.94
N ILE A 66 2.68 -10.73 -7.67
CA ILE A 66 2.80 -10.21 -6.30
C ILE A 66 1.54 -10.53 -5.50
N SER A 67 0.35 -10.32 -6.07
CA SER A 67 -0.94 -10.65 -5.44
C SER A 67 -1.05 -12.13 -5.08
N PHE A 68 -0.62 -13.03 -5.97
CA PHE A 68 -0.61 -14.46 -5.72
C PHE A 68 0.25 -14.86 -4.50
N PHE A 69 1.36 -14.17 -4.25
CA PHE A 69 2.17 -14.37 -3.04
C PHE A 69 1.62 -13.59 -1.82
N LEU A 70 0.91 -12.49 -2.03
CA LEU A 70 0.32 -11.68 -0.96
C LEU A 70 -0.85 -12.39 -0.28
N GLU A 71 -1.62 -13.16 -1.04
CA GLU A 71 -2.73 -13.97 -0.52
C GLU A 71 -2.30 -14.98 0.56
N PRO A 72 -1.36 -15.92 0.32
CA PRO A 72 -0.89 -16.84 1.36
C PRO A 72 -0.14 -16.11 2.48
N ALA A 73 0.56 -15.02 2.18
CA ALA A 73 1.21 -14.20 3.21
C ALA A 73 0.19 -13.55 4.16
N THR A 74 -0.94 -13.07 3.64
CA THR A 74 -2.01 -12.44 4.43
C THR A 74 -2.75 -13.47 5.29
N ILE A 75 -2.98 -14.68 4.76
CA ILE A 75 -3.54 -15.80 5.53
C ILE A 75 -2.58 -16.20 6.66
N CYS A 76 -1.28 -16.28 6.38
CA CYS A 76 -0.25 -16.52 7.40
C CYS A 76 -0.22 -15.41 8.46
N PHE A 77 -0.48 -14.15 8.07
CA PHE A 77 -0.58 -13.01 8.99
C PHE A 77 -1.85 -13.03 9.86
N ALA A 78 -2.93 -13.68 9.40
CA ALA A 78 -4.14 -13.84 10.21
C ALA A 78 -3.91 -14.74 11.45
N ILE A 79 -2.98 -15.69 11.39
CA ILE A 79 -2.65 -16.60 12.50
C ILE A 79 -2.14 -15.87 13.75
N PRO A 80 -1.07 -15.05 13.71
CA PRO A 80 -0.60 -14.31 14.89
C PRO A 80 -1.66 -13.31 15.38
N LEU A 81 -2.46 -12.74 14.49
CA LEU A 81 -3.57 -11.87 14.85
C LEU A 81 -4.64 -12.64 15.66
N TYR A 82 -4.98 -13.87 15.23
CA TYR A 82 -5.92 -14.72 15.93
C TYR A 82 -5.42 -15.15 17.32
N ARG A 83 -4.11 -15.37 17.50
CA ARG A 83 -3.52 -15.64 18.82
C ARG A 83 -3.68 -14.44 19.79
N LYS A 84 -3.82 -13.22 19.28
CA LYS A 84 -4.08 -12.00 20.06
C LYS A 84 -5.56 -11.59 20.08
N ARG A 85 -6.48 -12.53 19.81
CA ARG A 85 -7.94 -12.26 19.78
C ARG A 85 -8.52 -11.65 21.05
N GLN A 86 -7.92 -11.89 22.23
CA GLN A 86 -8.39 -11.29 23.48
C GLN A 86 -8.21 -9.78 23.48
N VAL A 87 -6.99 -9.31 23.16
CA VAL A 87 -6.70 -7.89 22.95
C VAL A 87 -7.63 -7.30 21.88
N LEU A 88 -7.85 -8.02 20.78
CA LEU A 88 -8.73 -7.55 19.71
C LEU A 88 -10.20 -7.38 20.17
N LYS A 89 -10.70 -8.23 21.08
CA LYS A 89 -12.04 -8.10 21.66
C LYS A 89 -12.16 -6.89 22.59
N ASP A 90 -11.14 -6.63 23.40
CA ASP A 90 -11.15 -5.50 24.33
C ASP A 90 -11.19 -4.15 23.58
N TYR A 91 -10.52 -4.07 22.42
CA TYR A 91 -10.50 -2.86 21.58
C TYR A 91 -11.53 -2.84 20.45
N TRP A 92 -12.41 -3.85 20.34
CA TRP A 92 -13.35 -3.94 19.20
C TRP A 92 -14.29 -2.73 19.12
N LEU A 93 -14.73 -2.22 20.28
CA LEU A 93 -15.61 -1.06 20.39
C LEU A 93 -14.88 0.22 19.96
N GLN A 94 -13.57 0.31 20.21
CA GLN A 94 -12.74 1.45 19.79
C GLN A 94 -12.41 1.41 18.29
N ILE A 95 -12.23 0.22 17.70
CA ILE A 95 -11.97 0.06 16.26
C ILE A 95 -13.22 0.45 15.46
N ILE A 96 -14.38 -0.05 15.89
CA ILE A 96 -15.67 0.28 15.26
C ILE A 96 -16.02 1.75 15.51
N GLY A 97 -15.89 2.21 16.75
CA GLY A 97 -16.07 3.62 17.11
C GLY A 97 -15.18 4.54 16.27
N GLY A 98 -13.91 4.17 16.04
CA GLY A 98 -12.99 4.90 15.17
C GLY A 98 -13.41 4.93 13.70
N HIS A 99 -13.96 3.83 13.17
CA HIS A 99 -14.48 3.80 11.80
C HIS A 99 -15.71 4.72 11.64
N TYR A 100 -16.65 4.65 12.59
CA TYR A 100 -17.81 5.54 12.59
C TYR A 100 -17.41 7.00 12.80
N LEU A 101 -16.55 7.30 13.79
CA LEU A 101 -16.03 8.65 14.03
C LEU A 101 -15.30 9.22 12.82
N ARG A 102 -14.48 8.42 12.11
CA ARG A 102 -13.83 8.85 10.84
C ARG A 102 -14.87 9.19 9.79
N LYS A 103 -15.92 8.38 9.61
CA LYS A 103 -16.96 8.64 8.61
C LYS A 103 -17.73 9.93 8.92
N TYR A 104 -18.11 10.14 10.18
CA TYR A 104 -18.88 11.33 10.60
C TYR A 104 -18.03 12.60 10.65
N CYS A 105 -16.80 12.52 11.16
CA CYS A 105 -15.90 13.67 11.24
C CYS A 105 -15.23 13.99 9.89
N GLY A 106 -14.89 12.97 9.09
CA GLY A 106 -14.33 13.14 7.75
C GLY A 106 -15.30 13.81 6.79
N SER A 107 -16.60 13.45 6.84
CA SER A 107 -17.63 14.16 6.09
C SER A 107 -17.78 15.62 6.52
N LEU A 108 -17.50 15.95 7.79
CA LEU A 108 -17.53 17.33 8.30
C LEU A 108 -16.30 18.15 7.84
N TRP A 109 -15.15 17.49 7.66
CA TRP A 109 -13.92 18.11 7.13
C TRP A 109 -13.97 18.33 5.62
N ASP A 110 -14.56 17.42 4.85
CA ASP A 110 -14.78 17.62 3.40
C ASP A 110 -15.74 18.80 3.12
N LEU A 111 -16.79 18.96 3.94
CA LEU A 111 -17.74 20.08 3.81
C LEU A 111 -17.10 21.45 4.12
N HIS A 112 -16.18 21.54 5.09
CA HIS A 112 -15.44 22.79 5.35
C HIS A 112 -14.34 23.05 4.31
N GLY A 113 -13.75 22.03 3.69
CA GLY A 113 -12.75 22.17 2.63
C GLY A 113 -13.33 22.60 1.27
N VAL A 114 -14.54 22.14 0.93
CA VAL A 114 -15.22 22.50 -0.33
C VAL A 114 -15.91 23.87 -0.25
N CYS A 115 -16.28 24.36 0.93
CA CYS A 115 -16.91 25.69 1.09
C CYS A 115 -15.90 26.86 1.10
N LEU A 116 -14.59 26.58 1.10
CA LEU A 116 -13.50 27.57 1.18
C LEU A 116 -12.65 27.65 -0.12
N ILE A 117 -13.10 26.99 -1.19
CA ILE A 117 -12.59 27.08 -2.57
C ILE A 117 -13.70 27.65 -3.43
#